data_AF-A0A959NXZ7-F1
#
_entry.id   AF-A0A959NXZ7-F1
#
_cell.length_a   1.000
_cell.length_b   1.000
_cell.length_c   1.000
_cell.angle_alpha   90.00
_cell.angle_beta   90.00
_cell.angle_gamma   90.00
#
_symmetry.space_group_name_H-M   'P 1'
#
loop_
_entity.id
_entity.type
_entity.pdbx_description
1 polymer ?
#
loop_
_entity_poly.entity_id
_entity_poly.type
_entity_poly.pdbx_seq_one_letter_code
_entity_poly.pdbx_strand_id
1 'polypeptide(L)'
;KMSDIPKQALHNYNESIRTLKKYVAQKNEDSLLAEDEVDELIDKILKAILINEMISNDITSITNTEENIFFALNAVSEEDKNAIRQRLKVLDKIGVLFCSDNVYELRKSDVKDIQRLVDDYKTRPENHPSNLLTELLRFVPTSGDEEYLFANKYNKAFNEDKRLKSLFVNVERLGKSDFIIDGKHGRLFENCVNERLKEGYGKDGYEGTAIYVFCQSDEEIKEAKNLIRNNIVDEVVIGIPHKPFNILNEIQTLLALEAIKESEESKNFGTLENAQINDIRKSTLKDLKNKKEKWFDNSMMDWYSISGHKETVKTHKDDIANVIIEKIYNDYRNRFTHTDFNKSHINLSPTIKRVFDEAIKILMDLSESIKFEWNLPDNRGSRKYLQKCFVENEIIIRMKKDSKDSNYRFFELESDISKFSKFVPAYVDMINEVKNANGKGW
;
A
#
# COMPACT_ATOMS: atom_id res chain seq x y z
N LYS A 1 -7.31 -37.68 -50.32
CA LYS A 1 -7.23 -37.36 -48.88
C LYS A 1 -6.86 -35.88 -48.81
N MET A 2 -7.74 -34.99 -48.33
CA MET A 2 -7.33 -33.60 -48.07
C MET A 2 -6.11 -33.62 -47.14
N SER A 3 -5.11 -32.80 -47.43
CA SER A 3 -3.96 -32.57 -46.55
C SER A 3 -4.45 -32.19 -45.14
N ASP A 4 -3.64 -32.45 -44.11
CA ASP A 4 -4.03 -32.19 -42.71
C ASP A 4 -4.20 -30.69 -42.41
N ILE A 5 -3.60 -29.80 -43.22
CA ILE A 5 -3.64 -28.34 -43.08
C ILE A 5 -5.06 -27.75 -43.23
N PRO A 6 -5.82 -27.98 -44.33
CA PRO A 6 -7.21 -27.52 -44.46
C PRO A 6 -8.14 -27.99 -43.34
N LYS A 7 -7.93 -29.20 -42.82
CA LYS A 7 -8.75 -29.73 -41.72
C LYS A 7 -8.45 -29.00 -40.41
N GLN A 8 -7.18 -28.75 -40.12
CA GLN A 8 -6.76 -28.02 -38.93
C GLN A 8 -7.24 -26.57 -38.97
N ALA A 9 -7.08 -25.88 -40.11
CA ALA A 9 -7.56 -24.52 -40.31
C ALA A 9 -9.08 -24.42 -40.12
N LEU A 10 -9.86 -25.37 -40.68
CA LEU A 10 -11.31 -25.42 -40.48
C LEU A 10 -11.68 -25.68 -39.01
N HIS A 11 -10.90 -26.51 -38.31
CA HIS A 11 -11.13 -26.77 -36.88
C HIS A 11 -10.87 -25.53 -36.03
N ASN A 12 -9.77 -24.82 -36.28
CA ASN A 12 -9.42 -23.56 -35.62
C ASN A 12 -10.44 -22.46 -35.90
N TYR A 13 -10.95 -22.38 -37.13
CA TYR A 13 -12.04 -21.46 -37.49
C TYR A 13 -13.30 -21.73 -36.68
N ASN A 14 -13.71 -22.99 -36.58
CA ASN A 14 -14.90 -23.35 -35.79
C ASN A 14 -14.77 -23.00 -34.30
N GLU A 15 -13.59 -23.18 -33.71
CA GLU A 15 -13.33 -22.78 -32.31
C GLU A 15 -13.28 -21.25 -32.14
N SER A 16 -12.76 -20.52 -33.12
CA SER A 16 -12.79 -19.05 -33.15
C SER A 16 -14.24 -18.54 -33.21
N ILE A 17 -15.07 -19.12 -34.08
CA ILE A 17 -16.50 -18.81 -34.18
C ILE A 17 -17.26 -19.16 -32.90
N ARG A 18 -16.95 -20.30 -32.28
CA ARG A 18 -17.55 -20.70 -31.00
C ARG A 18 -17.22 -19.71 -29.89
N THR A 19 -15.97 -19.25 -29.84
CA THR A 19 -15.51 -18.23 -28.87
C THR A 19 -16.23 -16.91 -29.11
N LEU A 20 -16.36 -16.47 -30.36
CA LEU A 20 -17.09 -15.27 -30.72
C LEU A 20 -18.55 -15.34 -30.27
N LYS A 21 -19.24 -16.45 -30.53
CA LYS A 21 -20.63 -16.67 -30.10
C LYS A 21 -20.78 -16.65 -28.58
N LYS A 22 -19.85 -17.26 -27.83
CA LYS A 22 -19.85 -17.20 -26.35
C LYS A 22 -19.69 -15.77 -25.87
N TYR A 23 -18.80 -14.98 -26.47
CA TYR A 23 -18.57 -13.59 -26.10
C TYR A 23 -19.81 -12.72 -26.34
N VAL A 24 -20.45 -12.88 -27.51
CA VAL A 24 -21.69 -12.15 -27.85
C VAL A 24 -22.81 -12.49 -26.86
N ALA A 25 -23.03 -13.78 -26.57
CA ALA A 25 -24.08 -14.22 -25.64
C ALA A 25 -23.87 -13.73 -24.18
N GLN A 26 -22.68 -13.26 -23.82
CA GLN A 26 -22.37 -12.76 -22.47
C GLN A 26 -22.54 -11.23 -22.33
N LYS A 27 -22.78 -10.48 -23.42
CA LYS A 27 -22.93 -9.03 -23.37
C LYS A 27 -24.35 -8.58 -23.75
N ASN A 28 -24.94 -7.72 -22.93
CA ASN A 28 -26.12 -6.93 -23.28
C ASN A 28 -25.75 -5.81 -24.26
N GLU A 29 -26.66 -5.56 -25.22
CA GLU A 29 -26.83 -4.59 -26.32
C GLU A 29 -25.81 -3.44 -26.60
N ASP A 30 -24.94 -3.02 -25.68
CA ASP A 30 -24.00 -1.88 -25.84
C ASP A 30 -22.62 -2.24 -26.44
N SER A 31 -22.48 -3.43 -27.02
CA SER A 31 -21.25 -3.89 -27.66
C SER A 31 -21.29 -3.59 -29.17
N LEU A 32 -20.14 -3.27 -29.78
CA LEU A 32 -19.91 -3.23 -31.24
C LEU A 32 -20.31 -4.54 -31.99
N LEU A 33 -20.82 -5.54 -31.26
CA LEU A 33 -21.06 -6.93 -31.67
C LEU A 33 -22.47 -7.41 -31.23
N ALA A 34 -23.46 -6.52 -31.10
CA ALA A 34 -24.80 -6.87 -30.62
C ALA A 34 -25.50 -7.93 -31.50
N GLU A 35 -26.39 -8.72 -30.88
CA GLU A 35 -26.91 -10.02 -31.36
C GLU A 35 -27.56 -10.05 -32.76
N ASP A 36 -28.01 -8.90 -33.29
CA ASP A 36 -28.76 -8.86 -34.54
C ASP A 36 -27.88 -8.80 -35.80
N GLU A 37 -26.59 -8.51 -35.67
CA GLU A 37 -25.63 -8.64 -36.76
C GLU A 37 -24.30 -9.12 -36.19
N VAL A 38 -23.92 -10.37 -36.45
CA VAL A 38 -22.48 -10.69 -36.51
C VAL A 38 -21.94 -9.75 -37.59
N ASP A 39 -21.27 -8.67 -37.16
CA ASP A 39 -20.66 -7.66 -38.03
C ASP A 39 -20.13 -8.35 -39.29
N GLU A 40 -20.74 -8.07 -40.43
CA GLU A 40 -20.45 -8.78 -41.69
C GLU A 40 -18.95 -8.68 -42.02
N LEU A 41 -18.28 -7.62 -41.55
CA LEU A 41 -16.85 -7.45 -41.67
C LEU A 41 -16.06 -8.44 -40.80
N ILE A 42 -16.53 -8.79 -39.61
CA ILE A 42 -15.87 -9.80 -38.75
C ILE A 42 -15.95 -11.17 -39.39
N ASP A 43 -17.11 -11.56 -39.91
CA ASP A 43 -17.24 -12.84 -40.63
C ASP A 43 -16.32 -12.88 -41.86
N LYS A 44 -16.26 -11.78 -42.63
CA LYS A 44 -15.33 -11.63 -43.76
C LYS A 44 -13.87 -11.74 -43.31
N ILE A 45 -13.46 -11.08 -42.23
CA ILE A 45 -12.10 -11.16 -41.67
C ILE A 45 -11.75 -12.60 -41.29
N LEU A 46 -12.61 -13.29 -40.53
CA LEU A 46 -12.34 -14.67 -40.10
C LEU A 46 -12.27 -15.64 -41.29
N LYS A 47 -13.11 -15.44 -42.30
CA LYS A 47 -13.06 -16.22 -43.55
C LYS A 47 -11.81 -15.94 -44.37
N ALA A 48 -11.36 -14.69 -44.45
CA ALA A 48 -10.13 -14.33 -45.14
C ALA A 48 -8.91 -15.01 -44.50
N ILE A 49 -8.81 -14.96 -43.16
CA ILE A 49 -7.76 -15.64 -42.39
C ILE A 49 -7.83 -17.16 -42.60
N LEU A 50 -9.02 -17.76 -42.54
CA LEU A 50 -9.23 -19.18 -42.83
C LEU A 50 -8.74 -19.55 -44.24
N ILE A 51 -9.11 -18.78 -45.26
CA ILE A 51 -8.72 -19.04 -46.64
C ILE A 51 -7.19 -18.98 -46.77
N ASN A 52 -6.56 -17.95 -46.23
CA ASN A 52 -5.10 -17.79 -46.22
C ASN A 52 -4.40 -18.99 -45.54
N GLU A 53 -4.92 -19.47 -44.41
CA GLU A 53 -4.41 -20.65 -43.72
C GLU A 53 -4.61 -21.94 -44.54
N MET A 54 -5.75 -22.10 -45.22
CA MET A 54 -6.08 -23.29 -46.01
C MET A 54 -5.24 -23.42 -47.28
N ILE A 55 -4.93 -22.30 -47.95
CA ILE A 55 -4.18 -22.28 -49.20
C ILE A 55 -2.67 -22.19 -48.98
N SER A 56 -2.24 -21.79 -47.78
CA SER A 56 -0.84 -21.81 -47.38
C SER A 56 -0.27 -23.23 -47.42
N ASN A 57 0.85 -23.40 -48.11
CA ASN A 57 1.56 -24.66 -48.25
C ASN A 57 3.07 -24.40 -48.37
N ASP A 58 3.87 -25.47 -48.44
CA ASP A 58 5.33 -25.40 -48.46
C ASP A 58 5.93 -24.60 -49.64
N ILE A 59 5.14 -24.37 -50.69
CA ILE A 59 5.55 -23.63 -51.89
C ILE A 59 5.06 -22.18 -51.84
N THR A 60 3.87 -21.93 -51.28
CA THR A 60 3.27 -20.60 -51.14
C THR A 60 2.74 -20.41 -49.72
N SER A 61 3.51 -19.72 -48.88
CA SER A 61 3.09 -19.34 -47.53
C SER A 61 2.44 -17.96 -47.56
N ILE A 62 1.20 -17.86 -47.10
CA ILE A 62 0.46 -16.61 -46.94
C ILE A 62 0.30 -16.36 -45.46
N THR A 63 1.16 -15.53 -44.90
CA THR A 63 1.06 -15.08 -43.52
C THR A 63 -0.07 -14.08 -43.36
N ASN A 64 -0.85 -14.20 -42.30
CA ASN A 64 -1.97 -13.30 -42.00
C ASN A 64 -1.49 -11.99 -41.36
N THR A 65 -0.69 -11.20 -42.08
CA THR A 65 -0.37 -9.81 -41.67
C THR A 65 -1.54 -8.87 -41.97
N GLU A 66 -1.53 -7.67 -41.42
CA GLU A 66 -2.55 -6.65 -41.74
C GLU A 66 -2.64 -6.42 -43.26
N GLU A 67 -1.51 -6.31 -43.95
CA GLU A 67 -1.45 -6.07 -45.39
C GLU A 67 -2.11 -7.19 -46.19
N ASN A 68 -1.85 -8.46 -45.83
CA ASN A 68 -2.42 -9.61 -46.52
C ASN A 68 -3.92 -9.77 -46.24
N ILE A 69 -4.38 -9.40 -45.03
CA ILE A 69 -5.81 -9.37 -44.71
C ILE A 69 -6.51 -8.23 -45.47
N PHE A 70 -5.90 -7.04 -45.56
CA PHE A 70 -6.44 -5.94 -46.37
C PHE A 70 -6.55 -6.34 -47.84
N PHE A 71 -5.52 -7.01 -48.36
CA PHE A 71 -5.52 -7.51 -49.73
C PHE A 71 -6.63 -8.54 -49.96
N ALA A 72 -6.75 -9.54 -49.07
CA ALA A 72 -7.77 -10.59 -49.17
C ALA A 72 -9.21 -10.04 -49.10
N LEU A 73 -9.42 -8.92 -48.39
CA LEU A 73 -10.70 -8.25 -48.25
C LEU A 73 -10.94 -7.12 -49.27
N ASN A 74 -9.99 -6.89 -50.20
CA ASN A 74 -10.03 -5.79 -51.17
C ASN A 74 -10.23 -4.41 -50.49
N ALA A 75 -9.57 -4.19 -49.35
CA ALA A 75 -9.64 -2.93 -48.61
C ALA A 75 -8.68 -1.89 -49.20
N VAL A 76 -9.21 -1.02 -50.06
CA VAL A 76 -8.41 -0.03 -50.81
C VAL A 76 -8.32 1.30 -50.06
N SER A 77 -9.41 1.73 -49.41
CA SER A 77 -9.45 3.01 -48.70
C SER A 77 -8.84 2.91 -47.29
N GLU A 78 -8.35 4.04 -46.75
CA GLU A 78 -7.88 4.07 -45.35
C GLU A 78 -9.02 3.90 -44.34
N GLU A 79 -10.25 4.22 -44.73
CA GLU A 79 -11.44 3.98 -43.91
C GLU A 79 -11.68 2.48 -43.73
N ASP A 80 -11.62 1.70 -44.81
CA ASP A 80 -11.77 0.23 -44.77
C ASP A 80 -10.66 -0.42 -43.95
N LYS A 81 -9.41 0.01 -44.16
CA LYS A 81 -8.25 -0.51 -43.41
C LYS A 81 -8.39 -0.21 -41.91
N ASN A 82 -8.83 1.00 -41.55
CA ASN A 82 -9.05 1.35 -40.15
C ASN A 82 -10.18 0.55 -39.51
N ALA A 83 -11.28 0.31 -40.23
CA ALA A 83 -12.35 -0.56 -39.76
C ALA A 83 -11.82 -1.98 -39.48
N ILE A 84 -11.06 -2.56 -40.41
CA ILE A 84 -10.46 -3.89 -40.24
C ILE A 84 -9.50 -3.92 -39.05
N ARG A 85 -8.59 -2.94 -38.89
CA ARG A 85 -7.68 -2.86 -37.74
C ARG A 85 -8.41 -2.81 -36.41
N GLN A 86 -9.49 -2.03 -36.33
CA GLN A 86 -10.30 -1.96 -35.11
C GLN A 86 -10.91 -3.32 -34.78
N ARG A 87 -11.44 -4.04 -35.77
CA ARG A 87 -12.00 -5.39 -35.56
C ARG A 87 -10.93 -6.40 -35.19
N LEU A 88 -9.78 -6.41 -35.86
CA LEU A 88 -8.66 -7.28 -35.53
C LEU A 88 -8.20 -7.09 -34.07
N LYS A 89 -8.06 -5.85 -33.61
CA LYS A 89 -7.76 -5.55 -32.19
C LYS A 89 -8.84 -6.03 -31.24
N VAL A 90 -10.11 -5.91 -31.61
CA VAL A 90 -11.23 -6.42 -30.79
C VAL A 90 -11.17 -7.94 -30.73
N LEU A 91 -11.02 -8.62 -31.87
CA LEU A 91 -10.98 -10.08 -31.99
C LEU A 91 -9.79 -10.70 -31.24
N ASP A 92 -8.63 -10.06 -31.31
CA ASP A 92 -7.44 -10.42 -30.53
C ASP A 92 -7.70 -10.26 -29.03
N LYS A 93 -8.24 -9.10 -28.62
CA LYS A 93 -8.58 -8.82 -27.22
C LYS A 93 -9.60 -9.80 -26.62
N ILE A 94 -10.53 -10.32 -27.41
CA ILE A 94 -11.54 -11.28 -26.95
C ILE A 94 -11.11 -12.75 -27.17
N GLY A 95 -9.88 -12.99 -27.66
CA GLY A 95 -9.32 -14.33 -27.85
C GLY A 95 -10.01 -15.16 -28.95
N VAL A 96 -10.61 -14.48 -29.93
CA VAL A 96 -11.13 -15.10 -31.16
C VAL A 96 -10.00 -15.25 -32.19
N LEU A 97 -9.11 -14.27 -32.26
CA LEU A 97 -7.85 -14.33 -33.00
C LEU A 97 -6.68 -14.16 -32.02
N PHE A 98 -5.47 -14.44 -32.49
CA PHE A 98 -4.25 -14.12 -31.76
C PHE A 98 -3.23 -13.44 -32.69
N CYS A 99 -2.71 -12.30 -32.25
CA CYS A 99 -1.64 -11.60 -32.97
C CYS A 99 -0.28 -11.85 -32.32
N SER A 100 0.66 -12.45 -33.06
CA SER A 100 2.08 -12.58 -32.67
C SER A 100 2.96 -12.08 -33.79
N ASP A 101 3.92 -11.19 -33.49
CA ASP A 101 4.82 -10.59 -34.49
C ASP A 101 4.11 -10.02 -35.72
N ASN A 102 2.96 -9.36 -35.51
CA ASN A 102 2.06 -8.82 -36.54
C ASN A 102 1.41 -9.86 -37.48
N VAL A 103 1.34 -11.12 -37.04
CA VAL A 103 0.62 -12.20 -37.74
C VAL A 103 -0.59 -12.61 -36.92
N TYR A 104 -1.77 -12.61 -37.53
CA TYR A 104 -3.03 -13.01 -36.91
C TYR A 104 -3.33 -14.49 -37.19
N GLU A 105 -3.53 -15.29 -36.15
CA GLU A 105 -3.89 -16.71 -36.26
C GLU A 105 -5.29 -16.97 -35.71
N LEU A 106 -6.00 -17.94 -36.30
CA LEU A 106 -7.22 -18.49 -35.71
C LEU A 106 -6.89 -19.20 -34.38
N ARG A 107 -7.85 -19.19 -33.44
CA ARG A 107 -7.72 -19.91 -32.17
C ARG A 107 -7.47 -21.40 -32.44
N LYS A 108 -6.35 -21.92 -31.93
CA LYS A 108 -6.04 -23.35 -32.04
C LYS A 108 -7.00 -24.16 -31.15
N SER A 109 -7.41 -25.31 -31.66
CA SER A 109 -8.41 -26.19 -31.05
C SER A 109 -7.91 -26.98 -29.83
N ASP A 110 -6.60 -27.08 -29.67
CA ASP A 110 -5.89 -27.72 -28.54
C ASP A 110 -5.69 -26.77 -27.35
N VAL A 111 -6.03 -25.48 -27.50
CA VAL A 111 -5.84 -24.47 -26.46
C VAL A 111 -6.69 -24.79 -25.23
N LYS A 112 -6.04 -24.89 -24.08
CA LYS A 112 -6.72 -25.15 -22.81
C LYS A 112 -7.55 -23.94 -22.38
N ASP A 113 -8.75 -24.21 -21.88
CA ASP A 113 -9.63 -23.17 -21.34
C ASP A 113 -9.20 -22.83 -19.90
N ILE A 114 -8.29 -21.85 -19.78
CA ILE A 114 -7.73 -21.42 -18.48
C ILE A 114 -8.83 -20.94 -17.53
N GLN A 115 -9.86 -20.27 -18.05
CA GLN A 115 -10.97 -19.79 -17.21
C GLN A 115 -11.74 -20.96 -16.61
N ARG A 116 -12.01 -21.99 -17.42
CA ARG A 116 -12.64 -23.22 -16.92
C ARG A 116 -11.79 -23.91 -15.86
N LEU A 117 -10.46 -23.99 -16.04
CA LEU A 117 -9.57 -24.56 -15.02
C LEU A 117 -9.62 -23.77 -13.70
N VAL A 118 -9.69 -22.45 -13.79
CA VAL A 118 -9.85 -21.57 -12.62
C VAL A 118 -11.19 -21.81 -11.93
N ASP A 119 -12.28 -21.89 -12.69
CA ASP A 119 -13.61 -22.11 -12.13
C ASP A 119 -13.73 -23.50 -11.50
N ASP A 120 -13.21 -24.53 -12.17
CA ASP A 120 -13.13 -25.89 -11.64
C ASP A 120 -12.34 -25.95 -10.33
N TYR A 121 -11.23 -25.19 -10.22
CA TYR A 121 -10.47 -25.07 -8.97
C TYR A 121 -11.30 -24.43 -7.85
N LYS A 122 -12.08 -23.37 -8.14
CA LYS A 122 -12.91 -22.64 -7.16
C LYS A 122 -14.06 -23.46 -6.60
N THR A 123 -14.60 -24.39 -7.39
CA THR A 123 -15.74 -25.23 -6.95
C THR A 123 -15.39 -26.22 -5.85
N ARG A 124 -14.11 -26.52 -5.65
CA ARG A 124 -13.61 -27.50 -4.68
C ARG A 124 -13.46 -26.89 -3.28
N PRO A 125 -14.23 -27.33 -2.26
CA PRO A 125 -14.16 -26.76 -0.92
C PRO A 125 -12.78 -26.85 -0.26
N GLU A 126 -12.01 -27.90 -0.55
CA GLU A 126 -10.65 -28.11 -0.05
C GLU A 126 -9.65 -27.05 -0.54
N ASN A 127 -9.97 -26.35 -1.64
CA ASN A 127 -9.17 -25.27 -2.19
C ASN A 127 -9.51 -23.90 -1.56
N HIS A 128 -10.47 -23.84 -0.64
CA HIS A 128 -10.86 -22.59 0.00
C HIS A 128 -9.81 -22.22 1.05
N PRO A 129 -9.27 -21.00 1.00
CA PRO A 129 -8.24 -20.57 1.94
C PRO A 129 -8.80 -20.49 3.37
N SER A 130 -8.02 -20.98 4.33
CA SER A 130 -8.40 -20.94 5.75
C SER A 130 -8.32 -19.53 6.35
N ASN A 131 -7.50 -18.65 5.78
CA ASN A 131 -7.35 -17.26 6.24
C ASN A 131 -7.16 -16.30 5.06
N LEU A 132 -8.24 -15.60 4.68
CA LEU A 132 -8.18 -14.63 3.58
C LEU A 132 -7.26 -13.44 3.84
N LEU A 133 -7.11 -13.01 5.10
CA LEU A 133 -6.23 -11.89 5.41
C LEU A 133 -4.76 -12.27 5.18
N THR A 134 -4.36 -13.47 5.58
CA THR A 134 -3.01 -13.98 5.32
C THR A 134 -2.73 -14.04 3.82
N GLU A 135 -3.68 -14.58 3.04
CA GLU A 135 -3.57 -14.67 1.59
C GLU A 135 -3.52 -13.29 0.92
N LEU A 136 -4.35 -12.35 1.38
CA LEU A 136 -4.32 -10.95 0.91
C LEU A 136 -2.93 -10.34 1.08
N LEU A 137 -2.35 -10.47 2.28
CA LEU A 137 -1.04 -9.92 2.58
C LEU A 137 0.10 -10.68 1.88
N ARG A 138 -0.10 -11.95 1.51
CA ARG A 138 0.84 -12.70 0.66
C ARG A 138 0.87 -12.16 -0.77
N PHE A 139 -0.29 -11.95 -1.37
CA PHE A 139 -0.40 -11.49 -2.76
C PHE A 139 -0.14 -9.98 -2.91
N VAL A 140 -0.54 -9.19 -1.91
CA VAL A 140 -0.38 -7.73 -1.90
C VAL A 140 0.26 -7.33 -0.55
N PRO A 141 1.57 -7.58 -0.39
CA PRO A 141 2.29 -7.26 0.84
C PRO A 141 2.24 -5.78 1.16
N THR A 142 2.39 -5.44 2.44
CA THR A 142 2.49 -4.05 2.87
C THR A 142 3.78 -3.42 2.35
N SER A 143 3.66 -2.22 1.79
CA SER A 143 4.82 -1.39 1.44
C SER A 143 5.24 -0.52 2.64
N GLY A 144 6.45 0.06 2.62
CA GLY A 144 6.95 0.86 3.74
C GLY A 144 6.06 2.05 4.10
N ASP A 145 5.37 2.64 3.12
CA ASP A 145 4.42 3.74 3.33
C ASP A 145 3.06 3.28 3.89
N GLU A 146 2.82 1.97 3.92
CA GLU A 146 1.64 1.35 4.53
C GLU A 146 1.94 0.82 5.94
N GLU A 147 3.22 0.58 6.26
CA GLU A 147 3.65 0.15 7.59
C GLU A 147 3.42 1.23 8.66
N TYR A 148 3.54 2.51 8.27
CA TYR A 148 3.34 3.64 9.16
C TYR A 148 2.35 4.66 8.62
N LEU A 149 1.41 5.07 9.47
CA LEU A 149 0.50 6.17 9.21
C LEU A 149 1.03 7.46 9.86
N PHE A 150 1.63 8.32 9.07
CA PHE A 150 2.23 9.58 9.53
C PHE A 150 1.19 10.64 9.86
N ALA A 151 1.31 11.31 11.00
CA ALA A 151 0.46 12.42 11.39
C ALA A 151 0.90 13.73 10.69
N ASN A 152 0.83 13.77 9.36
CA ASN A 152 1.44 14.84 8.55
C ASN A 152 1.01 16.26 8.94
N LYS A 153 -0.27 16.46 9.25
CA LYS A 153 -0.80 17.78 9.62
C LYS A 153 -0.30 18.18 11.01
N TYR A 154 -0.32 17.25 11.97
CA TYR A 154 0.26 17.45 13.29
C TYR A 154 1.75 17.80 13.17
N ASN A 155 2.50 16.99 12.42
CA ASN A 155 3.94 17.08 12.26
C ASN A 155 4.40 18.39 11.61
N LYS A 156 3.62 18.91 10.66
CA LYS A 156 3.98 20.09 9.87
C LYS A 156 4.25 21.34 10.71
N ALA A 157 3.54 21.52 11.83
CA ALA A 157 3.62 22.73 12.63
C ALA A 157 5.04 22.99 13.18
N PHE A 158 5.69 21.94 13.73
CA PHE A 158 7.00 22.06 14.38
C PHE A 158 8.06 21.10 13.78
N ASN A 159 7.81 20.58 12.58
CA ASN A 159 8.69 19.64 11.87
C ASN A 159 9.04 18.38 12.68
N GLU A 160 7.99 17.74 13.20
CA GLU A 160 8.03 16.42 13.84
C GLU A 160 7.88 15.29 12.79
N ASP A 161 7.91 14.05 13.24
CA ASP A 161 7.77 12.86 12.40
C ASP A 161 6.87 11.77 13.01
N LYS A 162 5.99 12.15 13.95
CA LYS A 162 5.07 11.26 14.67
C LYS A 162 4.22 10.40 13.75
N ARG A 163 4.05 9.13 14.10
CA ARG A 163 3.37 8.13 13.28
C ARG A 163 2.79 6.98 14.10
N LEU A 164 1.76 6.36 13.54
CA LEU A 164 1.19 5.12 14.06
C LEU A 164 1.68 3.93 13.22
N LYS A 165 1.94 2.78 13.84
CA LYS A 165 2.18 1.52 13.12
C LYS A 165 0.85 0.94 12.65
N SER A 166 0.75 0.58 11.38
CA SER A 166 -0.42 -0.11 10.83
C SER A 166 -0.37 -1.59 11.16
N LEU A 167 -1.46 -2.13 11.70
CA LEU A 167 -1.60 -3.55 12.02
C LEU A 167 -2.89 -4.11 11.42
N PHE A 168 -2.79 -5.15 10.59
CA PHE A 168 -3.94 -5.82 10.00
C PHE A 168 -4.30 -7.06 10.81
N VAL A 169 -5.57 -7.19 11.21
CA VAL A 169 -6.05 -8.32 12.00
C VAL A 169 -7.42 -8.79 11.52
N ASN A 170 -7.72 -10.08 11.69
CA ASN A 170 -9.09 -10.58 11.60
C ASN A 170 -9.82 -10.39 12.96
N VAL A 171 -11.13 -10.59 12.97
CA VAL A 171 -11.95 -10.46 14.18
C VAL A 171 -11.51 -11.43 15.29
N GLU A 172 -11.13 -12.65 14.93
CA GLU A 172 -10.60 -13.64 15.87
C GLU A 172 -9.38 -13.10 16.63
N ARG A 173 -8.38 -12.57 15.92
CA ARG A 173 -7.17 -12.00 16.53
C ARG A 173 -7.45 -10.74 17.33
N LEU A 174 -8.45 -9.94 16.94
CA LEU A 174 -8.89 -8.78 17.73
C LEU A 174 -9.42 -9.21 19.12
N GLY A 175 -10.07 -10.37 19.20
CA GLY A 175 -10.59 -10.94 20.44
C GLY A 175 -9.60 -11.77 21.27
N LYS A 176 -8.38 -12.04 20.76
CA LYS A 176 -7.40 -12.89 21.44
C LYS A 176 -6.86 -12.29 22.73
N SER A 177 -6.71 -13.16 23.74
CA SER A 177 -6.18 -12.85 25.08
C SER A 177 -5.06 -13.79 25.52
N ASP A 178 -4.36 -14.41 24.58
CA ASP A 178 -3.29 -15.38 24.79
C ASP A 178 -1.89 -14.78 24.66
N PHE A 179 -1.77 -13.46 24.54
CA PHE A 179 -0.48 -12.77 24.47
C PHE A 179 0.22 -12.80 25.82
N ILE A 180 1.52 -13.13 25.84
CA ILE A 180 2.32 -13.11 27.07
C ILE A 180 3.06 -11.77 27.16
N ILE A 181 2.68 -10.96 28.15
CA ILE A 181 3.25 -9.64 28.44
C ILE A 181 3.76 -9.69 29.88
N ASP A 182 5.07 -9.53 30.07
CA ASP A 182 5.74 -9.61 31.38
C ASP A 182 5.35 -10.86 32.19
N GLY A 183 5.22 -12.00 31.50
CA GLY A 183 4.85 -13.29 32.09
C GLY A 183 3.36 -13.46 32.42
N LYS A 184 2.49 -12.53 32.02
CA LYS A 184 1.03 -12.59 32.22
C LYS A 184 0.30 -12.63 30.88
N HIS A 185 -0.89 -13.24 30.88
CA HIS A 185 -1.80 -13.16 29.73
C HIS A 185 -2.37 -11.74 29.59
N GLY A 186 -2.22 -11.17 28.42
CA GLY A 186 -2.78 -9.88 27.99
C GLY A 186 -3.54 -10.01 26.68
N ARG A 187 -4.22 -8.94 26.26
CA ARG A 187 -4.95 -8.90 25.00
C ARG A 187 -4.08 -8.25 23.92
N LEU A 188 -4.62 -8.20 22.71
CA LEU A 188 -3.95 -7.60 21.57
C LEU A 188 -3.53 -6.14 21.83
N PHE A 189 -4.38 -5.36 22.50
CA PHE A 189 -4.15 -3.92 22.70
C PHE A 189 -2.96 -3.64 23.62
N GLU A 190 -2.85 -4.34 24.74
CA GLU A 190 -1.68 -4.23 25.62
C GLU A 190 -0.44 -4.78 24.92
N ASN A 191 -0.58 -5.81 24.08
CA ASN A 191 0.53 -6.34 23.31
C ASN A 191 1.06 -5.31 22.29
N CYS A 192 0.19 -4.50 21.68
CA CYS A 192 0.62 -3.38 20.82
C CYS A 192 1.50 -2.38 21.57
N VAL A 193 1.18 -2.06 22.83
CA VAL A 193 2.02 -1.20 23.68
C VAL A 193 3.34 -1.87 24.01
N ASN A 194 3.32 -3.15 24.38
CA ASN A 194 4.53 -3.91 24.68
C ASN A 194 5.49 -3.94 23.48
N GLU A 195 4.98 -4.23 22.28
CA GLU A 195 5.77 -4.20 21.05
C GLU A 195 6.30 -2.79 20.74
N ARG A 196 5.51 -1.73 20.97
CA ARG A 196 5.96 -0.34 20.83
C ARG A 196 7.14 -0.04 21.75
N LEU A 197 7.06 -0.45 23.01
CA LEU A 197 8.11 -0.22 24.00
C LEU A 197 9.39 -1.01 23.69
N LYS A 198 9.27 -2.22 23.14
CA LYS A 198 10.42 -3.02 22.68
C LYS A 198 11.14 -2.40 21.49
N GLU A 199 10.38 -1.89 20.52
CA GLU A 199 10.94 -1.23 19.33
C GLU A 199 11.63 0.10 19.70
N GLY A 200 11.07 0.81 20.69
CA GLY A 200 11.69 2.01 21.25
C GLY A 200 11.71 3.19 20.28
N TYR A 201 12.84 3.86 20.18
CA TYR A 201 13.04 5.07 19.36
C TYR A 201 13.93 4.79 18.15
N GLY A 202 13.83 5.66 17.13
CA GLY A 202 14.61 5.55 15.89
C GLY A 202 13.77 5.08 14.71
N LYS A 203 14.45 4.53 13.70
CA LYS A 203 13.89 4.27 12.37
C LYS A 203 12.63 3.40 12.39
N ASP A 204 12.52 2.48 13.34
CA ASP A 204 11.42 1.52 13.45
C ASP A 204 10.50 1.83 14.65
N GLY A 205 10.79 2.90 15.40
CA GLY A 205 9.97 3.36 16.52
C GLY A 205 8.68 4.04 16.06
N TYR A 206 7.67 4.10 16.93
CA TYR A 206 6.36 4.70 16.63
C TYR A 206 5.63 5.09 17.92
N GLU A 207 4.62 5.95 17.81
CA GLU A 207 3.88 6.48 18.96
C GLU A 207 2.66 5.66 19.36
N GLY A 208 2.07 4.94 18.40
CA GLY A 208 0.86 4.15 18.64
C GLY A 208 0.56 3.18 17.51
N THR A 209 -0.55 2.46 17.60
CA THR A 209 -0.94 1.45 16.62
C THR A 209 -2.32 1.75 16.03
N ALA A 210 -2.41 1.76 14.71
CA ALA A 210 -3.65 1.78 13.96
C ALA A 210 -4.00 0.34 13.52
N ILE A 211 -5.02 -0.25 14.14
CA ILE A 211 -5.48 -1.60 13.87
C ILE A 211 -6.57 -1.55 12.79
N TYR A 212 -6.33 -2.17 11.64
CA TYR A 212 -7.28 -2.35 10.56
C TYR A 212 -7.94 -3.73 10.69
N VAL A 213 -9.23 -3.75 11.02
CA VAL A 213 -9.96 -5.01 11.23
C VAL A 213 -10.54 -5.52 9.91
N PHE A 214 -10.19 -6.75 9.55
CA PHE A 214 -10.68 -7.46 8.39
C PHE A 214 -11.99 -8.17 8.76
N CYS A 215 -13.09 -7.75 8.13
CA CYS A 215 -14.41 -8.33 8.33
C CYS A 215 -14.98 -8.81 6.98
N GLN A 216 -15.44 -10.06 6.90
CA GLN A 216 -16.02 -10.72 5.73
C GLN A 216 -17.54 -10.76 5.75
N SER A 217 -18.16 -10.40 6.87
CA SER A 217 -19.61 -10.40 7.04
C SER A 217 -20.07 -9.25 7.96
N ASP A 218 -21.37 -8.96 7.93
CA ASP A 218 -21.97 -7.97 8.84
C ASP A 218 -21.94 -8.46 10.30
N GLU A 219 -21.97 -9.77 10.51
CA GLU A 219 -21.79 -10.41 11.82
C GLU A 219 -20.39 -10.12 12.38
N GLU A 220 -19.35 -10.29 11.56
CA GLU A 220 -17.97 -9.97 11.95
C GLU A 220 -17.81 -8.48 12.28
N ILE A 221 -18.45 -7.58 11.53
CA ILE A 221 -18.45 -6.14 11.84
C ILE A 221 -19.10 -5.86 13.21
N LYS A 222 -20.24 -6.51 13.49
CA LYS A 222 -20.92 -6.36 14.79
C LYS A 222 -20.07 -6.91 15.93
N GLU A 223 -19.45 -8.07 15.73
CA GLU A 223 -18.56 -8.68 16.70
C GLU A 223 -17.34 -7.79 16.99
N ALA A 224 -16.67 -7.30 15.95
CA ALA A 224 -15.56 -6.37 16.10
C ALA A 224 -15.96 -5.14 16.92
N LYS A 225 -17.13 -4.54 16.66
CA LYS A 225 -17.66 -3.39 17.43
C LYS A 225 -17.91 -3.70 18.90
N ASN A 226 -18.19 -4.96 19.25
CA ASN A 226 -18.30 -5.36 20.65
C ASN A 226 -16.92 -5.56 21.30
N LEU A 227 -15.98 -6.16 20.57
CA LEU A 227 -14.64 -6.46 21.08
C LEU A 227 -13.82 -5.20 21.41
N ILE A 228 -13.94 -4.14 20.59
CA ILE A 228 -13.20 -2.88 20.78
C ILE A 228 -13.52 -2.14 22.09
N ARG A 229 -14.64 -2.45 22.74
CA ARG A 229 -14.99 -1.86 24.05
C ARG A 229 -14.01 -2.26 25.14
N ASN A 230 -13.25 -3.34 24.92
CA ASN A 230 -12.20 -3.79 25.83
C ASN A 230 -10.85 -3.08 25.57
N ASN A 231 -10.78 -2.15 24.62
CA ASN A 231 -9.58 -1.33 24.45
C ASN A 231 -9.44 -0.37 25.63
N ILE A 232 -8.35 -0.52 26.39
CA ILE A 232 -8.01 0.32 27.55
C ILE A 232 -6.78 1.21 27.29
N VAL A 233 -6.30 1.25 26.05
CA VAL A 233 -5.04 1.91 25.67
C VAL A 233 -5.34 3.09 24.76
N ASP A 234 -4.80 4.26 25.09
CA ASP A 234 -5.00 5.50 24.32
C ASP A 234 -4.21 5.51 23.00
N GLU A 235 -3.05 4.86 22.97
CA GLU A 235 -2.18 4.78 21.79
C GLU A 235 -2.67 3.78 20.74
N VAL A 236 -3.77 3.07 20.99
CA VAL A 236 -4.36 2.11 20.06
C VAL A 236 -5.67 2.63 19.52
N VAL A 237 -5.74 2.73 18.18
CA VAL A 237 -6.94 3.11 17.45
C VAL A 237 -7.33 2.01 16.48
N ILE A 238 -8.64 1.75 16.34
CA ILE A 238 -9.16 0.56 15.66
C ILE A 238 -10.13 0.99 14.57
N GLY A 239 -9.80 0.67 13.32
CA GLY A 239 -10.63 0.90 12.14
C GLY A 239 -11.46 -0.33 11.82
N ILE A 240 -12.79 -0.18 11.88
CA ILE A 240 -13.76 -1.22 11.49
C ILE A 240 -14.43 -0.79 10.18
N PRO A 241 -14.46 -1.65 9.15
CA PRO A 241 -15.03 -1.29 7.86
C PRO A 241 -16.54 -1.09 7.95
N HIS A 242 -17.09 -0.20 7.11
CA HIS A 242 -18.54 0.03 7.03
C HIS A 242 -19.30 -1.15 6.43
N LYS A 243 -18.63 -1.91 5.57
CA LYS A 243 -19.19 -3.05 4.84
C LYS A 243 -18.19 -4.21 4.80
N PRO A 244 -18.68 -5.45 4.63
CA PRO A 244 -17.84 -6.61 4.45
C PRO A 244 -16.84 -6.44 3.32
N PHE A 245 -15.61 -6.88 3.55
CA PHE A 245 -14.52 -6.79 2.59
C PHE A 245 -14.41 -8.10 1.78
N ASN A 246 -15.17 -8.15 0.69
CA ASN A 246 -15.27 -9.32 -0.17
C ASN A 246 -14.08 -9.42 -1.15
N ILE A 247 -13.14 -10.32 -0.85
CA ILE A 247 -11.97 -10.63 -1.69
C ILE A 247 -11.79 -12.11 -2.02
N LEU A 248 -12.74 -12.96 -1.59
CA LEU A 248 -12.65 -14.41 -1.76
C LEU A 248 -12.41 -14.81 -3.23
N ASN A 249 -13.17 -14.24 -4.16
CA ASN A 249 -13.06 -14.56 -5.58
C ASN A 249 -11.68 -14.21 -6.16
N GLU A 250 -11.13 -13.03 -5.82
CA GLU A 250 -9.80 -12.63 -6.27
C GLU A 250 -8.72 -13.55 -5.69
N ILE A 251 -8.78 -13.85 -4.40
CA ILE A 251 -7.82 -14.74 -3.74
C ILE A 251 -7.88 -16.16 -4.34
N GLN A 252 -9.07 -16.72 -4.50
CA GLN A 252 -9.23 -18.04 -5.12
C GLN A 252 -8.78 -18.06 -6.58
N THR A 253 -8.97 -16.96 -7.32
CA THR A 253 -8.44 -16.85 -8.69
C THR A 253 -6.91 -16.92 -8.68
N LEU A 254 -6.25 -16.18 -7.79
CA LEU A 254 -4.79 -16.20 -7.70
C LEU A 254 -4.24 -17.56 -7.25
N LEU A 255 -4.89 -18.20 -6.27
CA LEU A 255 -4.58 -19.56 -5.83
C LEU A 255 -4.75 -20.58 -6.96
N ALA A 256 -5.86 -20.48 -7.71
CA ALA A 256 -6.11 -21.34 -8.86
C ALA A 256 -4.99 -21.22 -9.90
N LEU A 257 -4.56 -19.99 -10.22
CA LEU A 257 -3.47 -19.77 -11.18
C LEU A 257 -2.13 -20.34 -10.69
N GLU A 258 -1.86 -20.32 -9.39
CA GLU A 258 -0.66 -20.95 -8.81
C GLU A 258 -0.74 -22.48 -8.93
N ALA A 259 -1.85 -23.08 -8.52
CA ALA A 259 -2.08 -24.52 -8.65
C ALA A 259 -2.06 -25.00 -10.10
N ILE A 260 -2.63 -24.23 -11.03
CA ILE A 260 -2.59 -24.51 -12.47
C ILE A 260 -1.14 -24.49 -12.96
N LYS A 261 -0.34 -23.49 -12.59
CA LYS A 261 1.09 -23.44 -12.98
C LYS A 261 1.89 -24.62 -12.44
N GLU A 262 1.55 -25.12 -11.26
CA GLU A 262 2.20 -26.28 -10.64
C GLU A 262 1.70 -27.63 -11.18
N SER A 263 0.60 -27.66 -11.92
CA SER A 263 0.02 -28.90 -12.45
C SER A 263 0.86 -29.53 -13.56
N GLU A 264 0.76 -30.86 -13.73
CA GLU A 264 1.40 -31.56 -14.86
C GLU A 264 0.88 -31.07 -16.23
N GLU A 265 -0.38 -30.63 -16.29
CA GLU A 265 -0.99 -30.11 -17.52
C GLU A 265 -0.30 -28.83 -18.00
N SER A 266 0.26 -28.02 -17.09
CA SER A 266 0.93 -26.76 -17.42
C SER A 266 2.20 -26.95 -18.25
N LYS A 267 2.83 -28.13 -18.19
CA LYS A 267 4.02 -28.46 -18.98
C LYS A 267 3.76 -28.44 -20.49
N ASN A 268 2.49 -28.61 -20.88
CA ASN A 268 2.06 -28.61 -22.27
C ASN A 268 1.46 -27.26 -22.70
N PHE A 269 1.47 -26.25 -21.84
CA PHE A 269 0.91 -24.94 -22.17
C PHE A 269 1.80 -24.19 -23.15
N GLY A 270 1.20 -23.70 -24.23
CA GLY A 270 1.87 -22.87 -25.21
C GLY A 270 1.90 -21.40 -24.82
N THR A 271 2.28 -20.55 -25.76
CA THR A 271 2.32 -19.09 -25.57
C THR A 271 0.95 -18.53 -25.19
N LEU A 272 -0.13 -19.12 -25.71
CA LEU A 272 -1.51 -18.64 -25.56
C LEU A 272 -2.03 -18.81 -24.13
N GLU A 273 -1.92 -20.02 -23.57
CA GLU A 273 -2.30 -20.29 -22.18
C GLU A 273 -1.49 -19.44 -21.20
N ASN A 274 -0.18 -19.33 -21.45
CA ASN A 274 0.71 -18.54 -20.59
C ASN A 274 0.39 -17.05 -20.64
N ALA A 275 0.03 -16.50 -21.80
CA ALA A 275 -0.45 -15.14 -21.94
C ALA A 275 -1.76 -14.92 -21.16
N GLN A 276 -2.75 -15.79 -21.33
CA GLN A 276 -4.02 -15.72 -20.60
C GLN A 276 -3.83 -15.80 -19.08
N ILE A 277 -3.00 -16.73 -18.59
CA ILE A 277 -2.68 -16.85 -17.16
C ILE A 277 -2.07 -15.55 -16.63
N ASN A 278 -1.13 -14.96 -17.38
CA ASN A 278 -0.48 -13.72 -16.97
C ASN A 278 -1.45 -12.53 -16.98
N ASP A 279 -2.35 -12.44 -17.95
CA ASP A 279 -3.35 -11.39 -18.02
C ASP A 279 -4.36 -11.48 -16.87
N ILE A 280 -4.89 -12.68 -16.59
CA ILE A 280 -5.79 -12.92 -15.45
C ILE A 280 -5.06 -12.57 -14.15
N ARG A 281 -3.81 -13.02 -13.97
CA ARG A 281 -3.02 -12.72 -12.76
C ARG A 281 -2.82 -11.22 -12.59
N LYS A 282 -2.43 -10.51 -13.65
CA LYS A 282 -2.15 -9.07 -13.62
C LYS A 282 -3.42 -8.26 -13.32
N SER A 283 -4.54 -8.60 -13.96
CA SER A 283 -5.82 -7.94 -13.69
C SER A 283 -6.27 -8.19 -12.25
N THR A 284 -6.23 -9.45 -11.80
CA THR A 284 -6.69 -9.82 -10.45
C THR A 284 -5.83 -9.18 -9.35
N LEU A 285 -4.50 -9.15 -9.52
CA LEU A 285 -3.60 -8.47 -8.58
C LEU A 285 -3.87 -6.95 -8.53
N LYS A 286 -4.14 -6.34 -9.69
CA LYS A 286 -4.50 -4.92 -9.74
C LYS A 286 -5.80 -4.65 -8.99
N ASP A 287 -6.83 -5.47 -9.19
CA ASP A 287 -8.11 -5.32 -8.51
C ASP A 287 -7.97 -5.55 -7.00
N LEU A 288 -7.22 -6.56 -6.58
CA LEU A 288 -6.94 -6.84 -5.17
C LEU A 288 -6.16 -5.70 -4.51
N LYS A 289 -5.16 -5.14 -5.22
CA LYS A 289 -4.42 -3.96 -4.76
C LYS A 289 -5.32 -2.74 -4.61
N ASN A 290 -6.17 -2.44 -5.59
CA ASN A 290 -7.12 -1.34 -5.52
C ASN A 290 -8.12 -1.50 -4.37
N LYS A 291 -8.58 -2.73 -4.10
CA LYS A 291 -9.43 -3.03 -2.94
C LYS A 291 -8.69 -2.79 -1.62
N LYS A 292 -7.44 -3.26 -1.50
CA LYS A 292 -6.60 -3.02 -0.31
C LYS A 292 -6.34 -1.53 -0.10
N GLU A 293 -6.02 -0.77 -1.14
CA GLU A 293 -5.79 0.69 -1.04
C GLU A 293 -7.02 1.42 -0.49
N LYS A 294 -8.23 1.05 -0.94
CA LYS A 294 -9.49 1.59 -0.38
C LYS A 294 -9.68 1.25 1.09
N TRP A 295 -9.10 0.16 1.57
CA TRP A 295 -9.20 -0.25 2.97
C TRP A 295 -8.44 0.71 3.90
N PHE A 296 -7.42 1.43 3.40
CA PHE A 296 -6.72 2.49 4.14
C PHE A 296 -7.46 3.85 4.13
N ASP A 297 -8.51 3.98 3.32
CA ASP A 297 -9.25 5.23 3.21
C ASP A 297 -10.25 5.36 4.36
N ASN A 298 -10.22 6.50 5.06
CA ASN A 298 -11.12 6.76 6.18
C ASN A 298 -12.59 6.79 5.76
N SER A 299 -12.90 7.00 4.48
CA SER A 299 -14.27 6.92 3.96
C SER A 299 -14.87 5.52 4.02
N MET A 300 -14.05 4.47 4.16
CA MET A 300 -14.49 3.08 4.23
C MET A 300 -14.54 2.53 5.67
N MET A 301 -14.12 3.32 6.65
CA MET A 301 -13.91 2.88 8.03
C MET A 301 -14.56 3.79 9.06
N ASP A 302 -15.03 3.19 10.14
CA ASP A 302 -15.26 3.87 11.40
C ASP A 302 -14.07 3.61 12.32
N TRP A 303 -13.49 4.69 12.85
CA TRP A 303 -12.37 4.60 13.78
C TRP A 303 -12.84 4.70 15.23
N TYR A 304 -12.25 3.90 16.10
CA TYR A 304 -12.58 3.83 17.51
C TYR A 304 -11.31 3.86 18.37
N SER A 305 -11.32 4.67 19.42
CA SER A 305 -10.26 4.77 20.42
C SER A 305 -10.66 4.03 21.70
N ILE A 306 -10.07 4.43 22.83
CA ILE A 306 -10.29 3.82 24.14
C ILE A 306 -11.77 3.62 24.46
N SER A 307 -12.09 2.48 25.06
CA SER A 307 -13.45 2.07 25.43
C SER A 307 -14.45 2.05 24.26
N GLY A 308 -13.98 2.02 23.01
CA GLY A 308 -14.83 2.04 21.83
C GLY A 308 -15.42 3.41 21.51
N HIS A 309 -14.77 4.50 21.93
CA HIS A 309 -15.20 5.85 21.56
C HIS A 309 -14.98 6.09 20.06
N LYS A 310 -16.02 6.49 19.34
CA LYS A 310 -15.95 6.73 17.89
C LYS A 310 -15.24 8.05 17.61
N GLU A 311 -14.18 8.00 16.81
CA GLU A 311 -13.44 9.16 16.35
C GLU A 311 -14.08 9.80 15.12
N THR A 312 -13.97 11.13 15.03
CA THR A 312 -14.39 11.88 13.86
C THR A 312 -13.17 12.19 13.00
N VAL A 313 -13.16 11.68 11.78
CA VAL A 313 -12.08 11.88 10.81
C VAL A 313 -12.59 12.40 9.48
N LYS A 314 -11.73 13.12 8.79
CA LYS A 314 -11.88 13.45 7.37
C LYS A 314 -11.55 12.23 6.52
N THR A 315 -11.91 12.30 5.24
CA THR A 315 -11.73 11.22 4.28
C THR A 315 -10.26 10.87 4.01
N HIS A 316 -9.31 11.79 4.22
CA HIS A 316 -7.90 11.52 3.93
C HIS A 316 -7.29 10.51 4.91
N LYS A 317 -6.57 9.49 4.39
CA LYS A 317 -6.06 8.33 5.16
C LYS A 317 -5.31 8.67 6.45
N ASP A 318 -4.54 9.77 6.45
CA ASP A 318 -3.69 10.14 7.59
C ASP A 318 -4.42 10.89 8.71
N ASP A 319 -5.70 11.26 8.52
CA ASP A 319 -6.41 12.13 9.45
C ASP A 319 -6.56 11.49 10.83
N ILE A 320 -6.76 10.17 10.90
CA ILE A 320 -6.82 9.46 12.19
C ILE A 320 -5.51 9.55 12.95
N ALA A 321 -4.36 9.46 12.28
CA ALA A 321 -3.07 9.64 12.94
C ALA A 321 -2.93 11.06 13.49
N ASN A 322 -3.41 12.07 12.76
CA ASN A 322 -3.43 13.44 13.28
C ASN A 322 -4.30 13.57 14.54
N VAL A 323 -5.49 12.98 14.55
CA VAL A 323 -6.41 13.03 15.72
C VAL A 323 -5.78 12.36 16.93
N ILE A 324 -5.25 11.15 16.78
CA ILE A 324 -4.71 10.36 17.89
C ILE A 324 -3.42 10.98 18.43
N ILE A 325 -2.50 11.37 17.56
CA ILE A 325 -1.25 12.02 17.99
C ILE A 325 -1.54 13.37 18.66
N GLU A 326 -2.49 14.17 18.17
CA GLU A 326 -2.89 15.41 18.83
C GLU A 326 -3.41 15.14 20.25
N LYS A 327 -4.27 14.13 20.43
CA LYS A 327 -4.79 13.76 21.76
C LYS A 327 -3.69 13.35 22.74
N ILE A 328 -2.69 12.61 22.28
CA ILE A 328 -1.64 12.06 23.15
C ILE A 328 -0.55 13.12 23.41
N TYR A 329 -0.16 13.90 22.40
CA TYR A 329 1.09 14.67 22.43
C TYR A 329 0.92 16.19 22.38
N ASN A 330 -0.28 16.75 22.16
CA ASN A 330 -0.44 18.21 22.03
C ASN A 330 0.13 18.98 23.24
N ASP A 331 -0.04 18.45 24.44
CA ASP A 331 0.40 19.11 25.66
C ASP A 331 1.88 18.87 25.99
N TYR A 332 2.53 17.93 25.31
CA TYR A 332 3.92 17.52 25.56
C TYR A 332 4.89 17.93 24.44
N ARG A 333 4.40 18.34 23.27
CA ARG A 333 5.26 18.66 22.12
C ARG A 333 6.05 19.96 22.29
N ASN A 334 7.22 19.99 21.68
CA ASN A 334 7.97 21.24 21.52
C ASN A 334 7.21 22.19 20.58
N ARG A 335 7.13 23.48 20.93
CA ARG A 335 6.40 24.51 20.17
C ARG A 335 7.30 25.45 19.37
N PHE A 336 8.46 24.97 18.96
CA PHE A 336 9.38 25.67 18.05
C PHE A 336 9.82 24.72 16.94
N THR A 337 10.06 25.26 15.74
CA THR A 337 10.43 24.45 14.58
C THR A 337 11.95 24.23 14.52
N HIS A 338 12.36 22.99 14.33
CA HIS A 338 13.77 22.64 14.11
C HIS A 338 13.91 21.51 13.10
N THR A 339 15.02 21.46 12.35
CA THR A 339 15.20 20.51 11.22
C THR A 339 15.14 19.03 11.62
N ASP A 340 15.62 18.73 12.82
CA ASP A 340 15.88 17.38 13.32
C ASP A 340 15.67 17.22 14.84
N PHE A 341 15.51 18.30 15.61
CA PHE A 341 15.45 18.21 17.08
C PHE A 341 14.13 17.60 17.56
N ASN A 342 13.04 17.88 16.84
CA ASN A 342 11.72 17.36 17.16
C ASN A 342 11.43 16.01 16.49
N LYS A 343 12.43 15.40 15.83
CA LYS A 343 12.25 14.14 15.10
C LYS A 343 12.74 12.96 15.92
N SER A 344 11.89 11.93 16.05
CA SER A 344 12.15 10.72 16.84
C SER A 344 12.55 9.52 15.98
N HIS A 345 12.31 9.57 14.66
CA HIS A 345 12.47 8.43 13.74
C HIS A 345 13.56 8.63 12.69
N ILE A 346 14.38 9.67 12.84
CA ILE A 346 15.48 9.93 11.90
C ILE A 346 16.65 9.00 12.14
N ASN A 347 17.28 8.58 11.04
CA ASN A 347 18.60 7.99 11.10
C ASN A 347 19.64 9.11 11.23
N LEU A 348 20.31 9.19 12.38
CA LEU A 348 21.32 10.22 12.63
C LEU A 348 22.58 9.93 11.79
N SER A 349 22.77 10.71 10.73
CA SER A 349 24.00 10.63 9.93
C SER A 349 25.23 10.94 10.80
N PRO A 350 26.43 10.44 10.45
CA PRO A 350 27.65 10.75 11.20
C PRO A 350 27.89 12.26 11.36
N THR A 351 27.49 13.04 10.35
CA THR A 351 27.57 14.50 10.39
C THR A 351 26.61 15.10 11.42
N ILE A 352 25.33 14.68 11.43
CA ILE A 352 24.35 15.17 12.40
C ILE A 352 24.79 14.79 13.82
N LYS A 353 25.24 13.56 14.02
CA LYS A 353 25.74 13.06 15.29
C LYS A 353 26.91 13.90 15.81
N ARG A 354 27.91 14.18 14.97
CA ARG A 354 29.06 15.04 15.35
C ARG A 354 28.62 16.43 15.80
N VAL A 355 27.64 17.02 15.11
CA VAL A 355 27.11 18.37 15.44
C VAL A 355 26.31 18.33 16.74
N PHE A 356 25.58 17.24 16.99
CA PHE A 356 24.85 17.03 18.23
C PHE A 356 25.80 16.80 19.42
N ASP A 357 26.82 15.97 19.24
CA ASP A 357 27.87 15.71 20.25
C ASP A 357 28.63 16.99 20.63
N GLU A 358 28.85 17.90 19.68
CA GLU A 358 29.44 19.22 19.95
C GLU A 358 28.57 20.04 20.92
N ALA A 359 27.25 20.09 20.68
CA ALA A 359 26.32 20.80 21.56
C ALA A 359 26.23 20.15 22.95
N ILE A 360 26.17 18.82 23.01
CA ILE A 360 26.16 18.06 24.26
C ILE A 360 27.41 18.35 25.09
N LYS A 361 28.60 18.32 24.48
CA LYS A 361 29.86 18.57 25.19
C LYS A 361 29.88 19.94 25.86
N ILE A 362 29.32 20.96 25.21
CA ILE A 362 29.21 22.30 25.77
C ILE A 362 28.23 22.32 26.95
N LEU A 363 27.08 21.64 26.86
CA LEU A 363 26.08 21.60 27.93
C LEU A 363 26.49 20.74 29.13
N MET A 364 27.27 19.67 28.88
CA MET A 364 27.74 18.75 29.92
C MET A 364 29.00 19.24 30.65
N ASP A 365 29.64 20.31 30.18
CA ASP A 365 30.75 20.92 30.90
C ASP A 365 30.21 21.75 32.07
N LEU A 366 30.17 21.13 33.25
CA LEU A 366 29.70 21.75 34.49
C LEU A 366 30.80 22.55 35.21
N SER A 367 32.02 22.63 34.64
CA SER A 367 33.14 23.33 35.27
C SER A 367 33.10 24.84 35.12
N GLU A 368 32.43 25.33 34.06
CA GLU A 368 32.30 26.75 33.74
C GLU A 368 30.85 27.10 33.34
N SER A 369 30.54 28.39 33.28
CA SER A 369 29.30 28.87 32.63
C SER A 369 29.26 28.47 31.15
N ILE A 370 28.08 28.19 30.61
CA ILE A 370 27.90 27.75 29.23
C ILE A 370 28.48 28.80 28.27
N LYS A 371 29.51 28.42 27.52
CA LYS A 371 30.26 29.32 26.62
C LYS A 371 30.35 28.74 25.22
N PHE A 372 29.96 29.53 24.21
CA PHE A 372 30.18 29.16 22.81
C PHE A 372 30.31 30.37 21.89
N GLU A 373 30.89 30.13 20.71
CA GLU A 373 31.04 31.13 19.66
C GLU A 373 29.68 31.41 18.97
N TRP A 374 29.32 32.69 18.87
CA TRP A 374 27.98 33.11 18.44
C TRP A 374 27.80 33.10 16.91
N ASN A 375 28.83 33.47 16.15
CA ASN A 375 28.73 33.70 14.70
C ASN A 375 29.08 32.48 13.85
N LEU A 376 29.05 31.27 14.44
CA LEU A 376 29.32 30.04 13.73
C LEU A 376 28.24 29.70 12.69
N PRO A 377 28.56 28.91 11.64
CA PRO A 377 27.57 28.45 10.67
C PRO A 377 26.58 27.41 11.24
N ASP A 378 25.44 27.23 10.56
CA ASP A 378 24.33 26.33 10.95
C ASP A 378 24.72 24.85 11.04
N ASN A 379 25.91 24.46 10.56
CA ASN A 379 26.44 23.09 10.66
C ASN A 379 27.30 22.87 11.93
N ARG A 380 27.22 23.78 12.92
CA ARG A 380 27.89 23.69 14.22
C ARG A 380 26.87 23.51 15.33
N GLY A 381 27.21 22.70 16.34
CA GLY A 381 26.30 22.37 17.44
C GLY A 381 25.82 23.59 18.22
N SER A 382 26.72 24.57 18.40
CA SER A 382 26.43 25.84 19.05
C SER A 382 25.30 26.62 18.38
N ARG A 383 25.34 26.79 17.06
CA ARG A 383 24.28 27.49 16.33
C ARG A 383 23.06 26.62 16.12
N LYS A 384 23.26 25.39 15.64
CA LYS A 384 22.16 24.50 15.26
C LYS A 384 21.28 24.17 16.45
N TYR A 385 21.86 23.75 17.57
CA TYR A 385 21.10 23.31 18.73
C TYR A 385 21.08 24.36 19.83
N LEU A 386 22.23 24.84 20.32
CA LEU A 386 22.24 25.72 21.50
C LEU A 386 21.53 27.04 21.24
N GLN A 387 21.84 27.74 20.15
CA GLN A 387 21.17 29.00 19.82
C GLN A 387 19.69 28.79 19.48
N LYS A 388 19.39 27.99 18.45
CA LYS A 388 18.03 27.85 17.92
C LYS A 388 17.06 27.09 18.84
N CYS A 389 17.56 26.12 19.62
CA CYS A 389 16.69 25.31 20.49
C CYS A 389 16.69 25.82 21.93
N PHE A 390 17.83 26.29 22.47
CA PHE A 390 17.93 26.66 23.89
C PHE A 390 17.89 28.17 24.13
N VAL A 391 18.69 28.98 23.41
CA VAL A 391 18.74 30.44 23.63
C VAL A 391 17.46 31.12 23.14
N GLU A 392 17.03 30.83 21.91
CA GLU A 392 15.84 31.45 21.29
C GLU A 392 14.54 31.11 22.02
N ASN A 393 14.53 30.01 22.79
CA ASN A 393 13.39 29.57 23.60
C ASN A 393 13.60 29.80 25.10
N GLU A 394 14.55 30.67 25.48
CA GLU A 394 14.80 31.11 26.87
C GLU A 394 15.12 29.98 27.87
N ILE A 395 15.62 28.84 27.40
CA ILE A 395 16.08 27.74 28.27
C ILE A 395 17.46 28.09 28.86
N ILE A 396 18.31 28.74 28.07
CA ILE A 396 19.57 29.34 28.53
C ILE A 396 19.58 30.83 28.19
N ILE A 397 19.98 31.65 29.15
CA ILE A 397 19.94 33.10 29.05
C ILE A 397 21.34 33.69 29.04
N ARG A 398 21.52 34.78 28.29
CA ARG A 398 22.81 35.44 28.15
C ARG A 398 23.19 36.14 29.45
N MET A 399 24.39 35.85 29.96
CA MET A 399 24.95 36.57 31.09
C MET A 399 25.36 37.99 30.69
N LYS A 400 25.11 38.96 31.58
CA LYS A 400 25.50 40.38 31.39
C LYS A 400 27.02 40.63 31.47
N LYS A 401 27.82 39.62 31.85
CA LYS A 401 29.28 39.77 31.91
C LYS A 401 29.84 39.83 30.48
N ASP A 402 30.21 41.05 30.07
CA ASP A 402 30.88 41.33 28.81
C ASP A 402 32.22 40.60 28.73
N SER A 403 32.35 39.68 27.77
CA SER A 403 33.66 39.35 27.24
C SER A 403 34.09 40.46 26.30
N LYS A 404 35.31 40.97 26.49
CA LYS A 404 36.00 41.84 25.52
C LYS A 404 36.22 41.16 24.16
N ASP A 405 35.97 39.86 24.09
CA ASP A 405 35.97 39.04 22.88
C ASP A 405 34.55 39.00 22.28
N SER A 406 34.38 39.62 21.10
CA SER A 406 33.09 39.82 20.45
C SER A 406 32.47 38.54 19.88
N ASN A 407 33.27 37.47 19.73
CA ASN A 407 32.84 36.23 19.10
C ASN A 407 32.26 35.21 20.09
N TYR A 408 32.70 35.23 21.35
CA TYR A 408 32.18 34.33 22.39
C TYR A 408 31.11 34.98 23.23
N ARG A 409 30.14 34.18 23.68
CA ARG A 409 29.11 34.61 24.63
C ARG A 409 28.99 33.61 25.75
N PHE A 410 28.61 34.12 26.93
CA PHE A 410 28.43 33.37 28.16
C PHE A 410 26.94 33.31 28.49
N PHE A 411 26.49 32.12 28.91
CA PHE A 411 25.11 31.80 29.21
C PHE A 411 25.00 31.05 30.53
N GLU A 412 23.83 31.15 31.14
CA GLU A 412 23.42 30.38 32.31
C GLU A 412 22.06 29.74 32.05
N LEU A 413 21.71 28.71 32.82
CA LEU A 413 20.39 28.09 32.76
C LEU A 413 19.33 29.08 33.28
N GLU A 414 18.18 29.14 32.62
CA GLU A 414 17.05 29.92 33.12
C GLU A 414 16.45 29.22 34.35
N SER A 415 16.41 29.94 35.47
CA SER A 415 15.86 29.46 36.73
C SER A 415 14.33 29.47 36.75
N ASP A 416 13.70 30.38 36.01
CA ASP A 416 12.25 30.53 35.93
C ASP A 416 11.66 29.66 34.81
N ILE A 417 11.23 28.46 35.20
CA ILE A 417 10.58 27.47 34.33
C ILE A 417 9.38 28.06 33.57
N SER A 418 8.68 29.04 34.15
CA SER A 418 7.48 29.60 33.52
C SER A 418 7.77 30.24 32.16
N LYS A 419 9.01 30.74 31.95
CA LYS A 419 9.43 31.39 30.70
C LYS A 419 9.49 30.44 29.51
N PHE A 420 9.99 29.22 29.72
CA PHE A 420 10.16 28.24 28.63
C PHE A 420 9.15 27.08 28.65
N SER A 421 8.31 26.98 29.69
CA SER A 421 7.31 25.92 29.84
C SER A 421 6.36 25.74 28.65
N LYS A 422 6.01 26.83 27.97
CA LYS A 422 5.14 26.77 26.80
C LYS A 422 5.83 26.21 25.56
N PHE A 423 7.16 26.28 25.49
CA PHE A 423 7.94 25.89 24.32
C PHE A 423 8.48 24.47 24.41
N VAL A 424 8.79 23.99 25.63
CA VAL A 424 9.35 22.66 25.90
C VAL A 424 8.68 21.98 27.10
N PRO A 425 7.36 21.72 27.04
CA PRO A 425 6.60 21.20 28.19
C PRO A 425 7.14 19.85 28.70
N ALA A 426 7.49 18.91 27.82
CA ALA A 426 8.08 17.62 28.23
C ALA A 426 9.40 17.79 28.99
N TYR A 427 10.23 18.78 28.63
CA TYR A 427 11.47 19.05 29.37
C TYR A 427 11.18 19.61 30.76
N VAL A 428 10.14 20.44 30.89
CA VAL A 428 9.68 20.95 32.20
C VAL A 428 9.19 19.80 33.08
N ASP A 429 8.44 18.87 32.51
CA ASP A 429 7.98 17.68 33.25
C ASP A 429 9.17 16.86 33.75
N MET A 430 10.20 16.64 32.92
CA MET A 430 11.45 15.98 33.35
C MET A 430 12.16 16.72 34.49
N ILE A 431 12.26 18.06 34.43
CA ILE A 431 12.86 18.85 35.52
C ILE A 431 12.06 18.66 36.81
N ASN A 432 10.72 18.69 36.72
CA ASN A 432 9.84 18.54 37.88
C ASN A 432 9.91 17.12 38.46
N GLU A 433 10.00 16.09 37.62
CA GLU A 433 10.18 14.71 38.04
C GLU A 433 11.49 14.55 38.84
N VAL A 434 12.60 15.09 38.33
CA VAL A 434 13.90 15.07 39.02
C VAL A 434 13.85 15.86 40.34
N LYS A 435 13.18 17.02 40.37
CA LYS A 435 12.97 17.80 41.60
C LYS A 435 12.21 17.01 42.66
N ASN A 436 11.14 16.33 42.25
CA ASN A 436 10.30 15.55 43.13
C ASN A 436 11.01 14.30 43.65
N ALA A 437 11.82 13.63 42.79
CA ALA A 437 12.63 12.49 43.18
C ALA A 437 13.72 12.86 44.20
N ASN A 438 14.29 14.07 44.12
CA ASN A 438 15.39 14.52 44.99
C ASN A 438 14.93 15.24 46.27
N GLY A 439 13.63 15.48 46.47
CA GLY A 439 13.07 16.08 47.69
C GLY A 439 13.56 17.50 48.03
N LYS A 440 14.35 18.13 47.16
CA LYS A 440 14.87 19.51 47.29
C LYS A 440 14.90 20.15 45.91
N GLY A 441 14.29 21.33 45.80
CA GLY A 441 14.45 22.20 44.64
C GLY A 441 15.95 22.50 44.41
N TRP A 442 16.31 22.64 43.14
CA TRP A 442 17.66 22.93 42.66
C TRP A 442 18.29 24.12 43.37
#